data_AF-A0A3M1T8N9-F1
#
_entry.id   AF-A0A3M1T8N9-F1
#
_cell.length_a   1.000
_cell.length_b   1.000
_cell.length_c   1.000
_cell.angle_alpha   90.00
_cell.angle_beta   90.00
_cell.angle_gamma   90.00
#
_symmetry.space_group_name_H-M   'P 1'
#
loop_
_entity.id
_entity.type
_entity.pdbx_description
1 polymer ?
#
loop_
_entity_poly.entity_id
_entity_poly.type
_entity_poly.pdbx_seq_one_letter_code
_entity_poly.pdbx_strand_id
1 'polypeptide(L)'
;MPWRGRTTTSASWASDAAVRSRGFTLLELLVALAIVAVLLGLSAGLLSRLGSRNALEANQRALRALLRRARNASREERFGAVVEFERGENAVVAQQRTAITHFRFEAKEALDLSEGTRLKGTADDDTPPPWRTLGARGHSLVVDGGEQVVGRYGLGVLFAATGPLGAAWAHAEERPVLNPREGVFVECWVYLGRLEERLHERPRRARPTKRQEELWSRGGEPPRETPERLVDFSPRDPPIFYAVRKGRAFSLGVTAAYEVEVAVTGPEDPDFTYIARTRPGTLRPDRWYRLAFSFDGRTVRIFVNGIPRAYLPCHRPDTSLFEELDGAGASEVIVGGQKLPGREVLDEAELAAAGELGERLRAGADRGGEGNGDGLVTRSEFLARVPSALIADEAPLICSDPHPDRAFYGVIDELRFAGILRSERLPLPDELVVVASADRVHFDFLGQLDPTRHPEPFVILLSDDERAYSILDPPPEAGGEEERSQTRARRAEEEVRRRNLRIGRAPFERFLAALERGDIDPNRVRRLVVQRTGLVRE
;
A
#
# COMPACT_ATOMS: atom_id res chain seq x y z
N MET A 1 47.09 37.59 -10.90
CA MET A 1 48.26 37.77 -11.78
C MET A 1 47.80 38.32 -13.12
N PRO A 2 48.12 39.57 -13.46
CA PRO A 2 47.80 40.18 -14.75
C PRO A 2 49.03 40.16 -15.66
N TRP A 3 48.88 39.78 -16.93
CA TRP A 3 49.93 39.98 -17.92
C TRP A 3 49.41 40.70 -19.17
N ARG A 4 50.06 41.85 -19.41
CA ARG A 4 50.07 42.69 -20.61
C ARG A 4 50.29 41.81 -21.86
N GLY A 5 49.63 42.04 -22.98
CA GLY A 5 49.81 43.21 -23.82
C GLY A 5 51.09 43.08 -24.67
N ARG A 6 50.96 42.74 -25.96
CA ARG A 6 51.89 43.24 -26.99
C ARG A 6 51.30 43.23 -28.39
N THR A 7 51.64 44.33 -29.05
CA THR A 7 51.32 44.87 -30.36
C THR A 7 52.00 44.15 -31.53
N THR A 8 51.28 44.14 -32.66
CA THR A 8 51.70 44.30 -34.06
C THR A 8 53.05 43.75 -34.53
N THR A 9 52.99 42.86 -35.51
CA THR A 9 53.99 42.84 -36.59
C THR A 9 53.27 42.60 -37.91
N SER A 10 53.23 43.64 -38.72
CA SER A 10 52.88 43.63 -40.13
C SER A 10 53.92 42.83 -40.91
N ALA A 11 53.50 41.79 -41.62
CA ALA A 11 54.27 41.20 -42.70
C ALA A 11 53.34 41.03 -43.90
N SER A 12 53.40 42.02 -44.79
CA SER A 12 52.85 41.98 -46.13
C SER A 12 53.56 40.89 -46.94
N TRP A 13 52.84 39.84 -47.28
CA TRP A 13 53.17 38.99 -48.42
C TRP A 13 51.96 38.98 -49.33
N ALA A 14 51.96 39.97 -50.23
CA ALA A 14 51.18 39.92 -51.45
C ALA A 14 51.64 38.70 -52.25
N SER A 15 50.81 37.66 -52.24
CA SER A 15 50.86 36.63 -53.27
C SER A 15 49.59 36.82 -54.09
N ASP A 16 49.77 37.40 -55.28
CA ASP A 16 48.82 37.40 -56.38
C ASP A 16 48.44 35.96 -56.73
N ALA A 17 47.48 35.40 -56.01
CA ALA A 17 46.63 34.36 -56.57
C ALA A 17 45.45 35.09 -57.18
N ALA A 18 45.48 35.25 -58.51
CA ALA A 18 44.32 35.64 -59.30
C ALA A 18 43.20 34.63 -59.03
N VAL A 19 42.39 34.90 -58.00
CA VAL A 19 41.14 34.22 -57.73
C VAL A 19 40.23 34.61 -58.88
N ARG A 20 40.26 33.79 -59.95
CA ARG A 20 39.18 33.77 -60.92
C ARG A 20 37.93 33.44 -60.12
N SER A 21 37.15 34.47 -59.82
CA SER A 21 35.77 34.35 -59.36
C SER A 21 34.98 33.67 -60.47
N ARG A 22 35.12 32.35 -60.57
CA ARG A 22 34.12 31.51 -61.24
C ARG A 22 32.85 31.73 -60.42
N GLY A 23 31.97 32.59 -60.91
CA GLY A 23 30.64 32.71 -60.37
C GLY A 23 30.03 31.33 -60.40
N PHE A 24 29.78 30.76 -59.23
CA PHE A 24 29.01 29.53 -59.12
C PHE A 24 27.69 29.78 -59.83
N THR A 25 27.39 28.96 -60.82
CA THR A 25 26.11 29.07 -61.50
C THR A 25 25.01 28.81 -60.47
N LEU A 26 23.90 29.55 -60.54
CA LEU A 26 22.80 29.43 -59.57
C LEU A 26 22.32 27.97 -59.44
N LEU A 27 22.44 27.21 -60.53
CA LEU A 27 22.21 25.77 -60.61
C LEU A 27 23.15 24.96 -59.70
N GLU A 28 24.44 25.28 -59.66
CA GLU A 28 25.45 24.59 -58.84
C GLU A 28 25.19 24.80 -57.34
N LEU A 29 24.76 26.01 -56.95
CA LEU A 29 24.38 26.30 -55.57
C LEU A 29 23.09 25.55 -55.15
N LEU A 30 22.11 25.46 -56.07
CA LEU A 30 20.89 24.66 -55.86
C LEU A 30 21.19 23.17 -55.71
N VAL A 31 22.08 22.62 -56.54
CA VAL A 31 22.50 21.22 -56.45
C VAL A 31 23.26 20.96 -55.16
N ALA A 32 24.16 21.86 -54.74
CA ALA A 32 24.87 21.73 -53.47
C ALA A 32 23.90 21.73 -52.27
N LEU A 33 22.92 22.64 -52.25
CA LEU A 33 21.88 22.67 -51.21
C LEU A 33 21.00 21.42 -51.22
N ALA A 34 20.65 20.91 -52.40
CA ALA A 34 19.88 19.66 -52.52
C ALA A 34 20.66 18.46 -51.95
N ILE A 35 21.95 18.35 -52.26
CA ILE A 35 22.82 17.30 -51.71
C ILE A 35 22.93 17.43 -50.18
N VAL A 36 23.14 18.65 -49.67
CA VAL A 36 23.21 18.90 -48.22
C VAL A 36 21.89 18.55 -47.54
N ALA A 37 20.73 18.87 -48.12
CA ALA A 37 19.43 18.52 -47.58
C ALA A 37 19.21 17.00 -47.53
N VAL A 38 19.61 16.26 -48.58
CA VAL A 38 19.54 14.79 -48.60
C VAL A 38 20.46 14.18 -47.54
N LEU A 39 21.69 14.69 -47.41
CA LEU A 39 22.64 14.22 -46.40
C LEU A 39 22.14 14.49 -44.97
N LEU A 40 21.56 15.67 -44.72
CA LEU A 40 20.95 16.01 -43.43
C LEU A 40 19.73 15.12 -43.13
N GLY A 41 18.87 14.86 -44.12
CA GLY A 41 17.73 13.96 -43.97
C GLY A 41 18.14 12.53 -43.62
N LEU A 42 19.16 12.00 -44.28
CA LEU A 42 19.72 10.67 -44.00
C LEU A 42 20.41 10.62 -42.62
N SER A 43 21.14 11.67 -42.24
CA SER A 43 21.83 11.76 -40.95
C SER A 43 20.84 11.84 -39.79
N ALA A 44 19.77 12.62 -39.92
CA ALA A 44 18.70 12.70 -38.93
C ALA A 44 17.97 11.36 -38.76
N GLY A 45 17.68 10.65 -39.87
CA GLY A 45 17.07 9.32 -39.82
C GLY A 45 17.94 8.27 -39.14
N LEU A 46 19.26 8.30 -39.36
CA LEU A 46 20.22 7.41 -38.69
C LEU A 46 20.32 7.72 -37.19
N LEU A 47 20.40 8.99 -36.80
CA LEU A 47 20.46 9.39 -35.38
C LEU A 47 19.18 9.02 -34.62
N SER A 48 18.00 9.19 -35.24
CA SER A 48 16.73 8.75 -34.65
C SER A 48 16.70 7.23 -34.41
N ARG A 49 17.14 6.43 -35.40
CA ARG A 49 17.21 4.96 -35.27
C ARG A 49 18.27 4.47 -34.28
N LEU A 50 19.38 5.19 -34.14
CA LEU A 50 20.40 4.87 -33.14
C LEU A 50 19.91 5.20 -31.72
N GLY A 51 19.07 6.22 -31.57
CA GLY A 51 18.43 6.57 -30.30
C GLY A 51 17.55 5.45 -29.75
N SER A 52 16.70 4.84 -30.58
CA SER A 52 15.71 3.85 -30.11
C SER A 52 16.35 2.57 -29.56
N ARG A 53 17.35 2.00 -30.26
CA ARG A 53 18.07 0.80 -29.78
C ARG A 53 18.80 1.07 -28.46
N ASN A 54 19.43 2.23 -28.35
CA ASN A 54 20.10 2.63 -27.12
C ASN A 54 19.10 2.88 -25.99
N ALA A 55 17.91 3.40 -26.29
CA ALA A 55 16.84 3.62 -25.31
C ALA A 55 16.31 2.30 -24.74
N LEU A 56 16.08 1.28 -25.58
CA LEU A 56 15.65 -0.04 -25.13
C LEU A 56 16.66 -0.68 -24.15
N GLU A 57 17.96 -0.67 -24.51
CA GLU A 57 19.01 -1.20 -23.64
C GLU A 57 19.19 -0.40 -22.35
N ALA A 58 19.11 0.94 -22.43
CA ALA A 58 19.22 1.81 -21.26
C ALA A 58 18.07 1.55 -20.26
N ASN A 59 16.83 1.45 -20.76
CA ASN A 59 15.66 1.17 -19.93
C ASN A 59 15.69 -0.26 -19.35
N GLN A 60 16.15 -1.25 -20.11
CA GLN A 60 16.36 -2.60 -19.59
C GLN A 60 17.36 -2.60 -18.42
N ARG A 61 18.49 -1.87 -18.55
CA ARG A 61 19.48 -1.72 -17.47
C ARG A 61 18.90 -0.99 -16.26
N ALA A 62 18.13 0.07 -16.48
CA ALA A 62 17.47 0.84 -15.43
C ALA A 62 16.45 -0.02 -14.67
N LEU A 63 15.61 -0.78 -15.39
CA LEU A 63 14.64 -1.70 -14.80
C LEU A 63 15.33 -2.82 -14.01
N ARG A 64 16.42 -3.38 -14.53
CA ARG A 64 17.22 -4.38 -13.80
C ARG A 64 17.84 -3.80 -12.52
N ALA A 65 18.33 -2.55 -12.57
CA ALA A 65 18.86 -1.86 -11.41
C ALA A 65 17.76 -1.60 -10.37
N LEU A 66 16.56 -1.21 -10.80
CA LEU A 66 15.37 -1.01 -9.96
C LEU A 66 14.98 -2.31 -9.24
N LEU A 67 14.83 -3.41 -9.99
CA LEU A 67 14.52 -4.73 -9.43
C LEU A 67 15.58 -5.21 -8.42
N ARG A 68 16.87 -5.00 -8.75
CA ARG A 68 17.97 -5.33 -7.84
C ARG A 68 17.91 -4.49 -6.56
N ARG A 69 17.57 -3.21 -6.66
CA ARG A 69 17.45 -2.31 -5.51
C ARG A 69 16.27 -2.70 -4.62
N ALA A 70 15.10 -2.96 -5.21
CA ALA A 70 13.93 -3.47 -4.50
C ALA A 70 14.25 -4.75 -3.72
N ARG A 71 14.90 -5.72 -4.39
CA ARG A 71 15.39 -6.96 -3.75
C ARG A 71 16.36 -6.71 -2.60
N ASN A 72 17.34 -5.83 -2.78
CA ASN A 72 18.34 -5.55 -1.75
C ASN A 72 17.70 -4.84 -0.55
N ALA A 73 16.80 -3.88 -0.79
CA ALA A 73 16.03 -3.22 0.23
C ALA A 73 15.20 -4.23 1.04
N SER A 74 14.60 -5.22 0.38
CA SER A 74 13.86 -6.26 1.10
C SER A 74 14.72 -7.05 2.09
N ARG A 75 15.96 -7.34 1.72
CA ARG A 75 16.91 -8.08 2.56
C ARG A 75 17.42 -7.24 3.72
N GLU A 76 17.72 -5.98 3.45
CA GLU A 76 18.28 -5.04 4.42
C GLU A 76 17.25 -4.67 5.48
N GLU A 77 16.05 -4.30 5.05
CA GLU A 77 14.96 -3.87 5.93
C GLU A 77 14.18 -5.06 6.51
N ARG A 78 14.39 -6.28 5.99
CA ARG A 78 13.63 -7.50 6.32
C ARG A 78 12.12 -7.36 6.11
N PHE A 79 11.73 -6.55 5.12
CA PHE A 79 10.36 -6.40 4.65
C PHE A 79 10.25 -6.79 3.19
N GLY A 80 9.08 -7.25 2.75
CA GLY A 80 8.85 -7.43 1.32
C GLY A 80 8.90 -6.11 0.56
N ALA A 81 9.41 -6.13 -0.67
CA ALA A 81 9.31 -5.01 -1.62
C ALA A 81 8.40 -5.40 -2.77
N VAL A 82 7.74 -4.40 -3.36
CA VAL A 82 6.83 -4.62 -4.49
C VAL A 82 7.27 -3.73 -5.64
N VAL A 83 7.37 -4.28 -6.85
CA VAL A 83 7.60 -3.49 -8.06
C VAL A 83 6.36 -3.60 -8.94
N GLU A 84 5.64 -2.49 -9.09
CA GLU A 84 4.39 -2.38 -9.83
C GLU A 84 4.63 -1.78 -11.23
N PHE A 85 3.97 -2.33 -12.24
CA PHE A 85 4.04 -1.85 -13.63
C PHE A 85 2.79 -1.01 -13.94
N GLU A 86 2.92 0.31 -13.92
CA GLU A 86 1.83 1.25 -14.17
C GLU A 86 1.77 1.61 -15.66
N ARG A 87 1.12 0.77 -16.47
CA ARG A 87 1.00 0.99 -17.93
C ARG A 87 0.34 2.32 -18.29
N GLY A 88 -0.70 2.72 -17.55
CA GLY A 88 -1.45 3.95 -17.81
C GLY A 88 -0.62 5.23 -17.63
N GLU A 89 0.49 5.15 -16.90
CA GLU A 89 1.44 6.26 -16.74
C GLU A 89 2.82 5.93 -17.32
N ASN A 90 2.91 4.84 -18.09
CA ASN A 90 4.11 4.26 -18.66
C ASN A 90 5.31 4.29 -17.68
N ALA A 91 5.12 3.73 -16.49
CA ALA A 91 6.10 3.79 -15.43
C ALA A 91 6.24 2.46 -14.69
N VAL A 92 7.43 2.21 -14.15
CA VAL A 92 7.67 1.12 -13.19
C VAL A 92 7.95 1.72 -11.82
N VAL A 93 7.25 1.24 -10.81
CA VAL A 93 7.18 1.85 -9.49
C VAL A 93 7.64 0.80 -8.47
N ALA A 94 8.83 0.96 -7.90
CA ALA A 94 9.31 0.10 -6.84
C ALA A 94 8.94 0.67 -5.47
N GLN A 95 7.94 0.07 -4.83
CA GLN A 95 7.53 0.38 -3.46
C GLN A 95 8.41 -0.36 -2.46
N GLN A 96 9.04 0.39 -1.57
CA GLN A 96 9.85 -0.14 -0.49
C GLN A 96 9.18 0.15 0.85
N ARG A 97 9.31 -0.80 1.78
CA ARG A 97 8.87 -0.61 3.16
C ARG A 97 10.09 -0.24 3.97
N THR A 98 10.03 0.88 4.65
CA THR A 98 11.12 1.36 5.49
C THR A 98 10.63 1.40 6.92
N ALA A 99 11.33 0.69 7.82
CA ALA A 99 11.03 0.78 9.23
C ALA A 99 11.20 2.24 9.69
N ILE A 100 10.13 2.85 10.17
CA ILE A 100 10.20 4.14 10.86
C ILE A 100 10.76 3.87 12.26
N THR A 101 10.15 2.93 12.97
CA THR A 101 10.61 2.47 14.27
C THR A 101 10.33 0.98 14.45
N HIS A 102 11.10 0.38 15.34
CA HIS A 102 11.01 -1.01 15.72
C HIS A 102 11.32 -1.09 17.22
N PHE A 103 10.29 -1.32 18.02
CA PHE A 103 10.39 -1.45 19.46
C PHE A 103 10.49 -2.92 19.83
N ARG A 104 11.53 -3.24 20.60
CA ARG A 104 11.65 -4.50 21.34
C ARG A 104 11.54 -4.15 22.81
N PHE A 105 10.83 -4.94 23.58
CA PHE A 105 10.55 -4.60 24.98
C PHE A 105 11.62 -5.11 25.95
N GLU A 106 12.83 -5.32 25.43
CA GLU A 106 14.04 -5.53 26.23
C GLU A 106 14.34 -4.25 27.01
N ALA A 107 14.03 -4.21 28.32
CA ALA A 107 14.46 -3.09 29.15
C ALA A 107 15.97 -2.95 29.03
N LYS A 108 16.43 -1.78 28.63
CA LYS A 108 17.83 -1.40 28.77
C LYS A 108 18.08 -0.53 29.98
N GLU A 109 17.11 0.30 30.36
CA GLU A 109 17.27 1.28 31.43
C GLU A 109 15.92 1.44 32.13
N ALA A 110 15.87 1.13 33.43
CA ALA A 110 14.84 1.71 34.27
C ALA A 110 15.06 3.24 34.21
N LEU A 111 14.02 3.99 33.89
CA LEU A 111 14.08 5.45 33.89
C LEU A 111 14.48 5.88 35.31
N ASP A 112 15.73 6.30 35.48
CA ASP A 112 16.26 6.80 36.75
C ASP A 112 15.66 8.20 36.98
N LEU A 113 14.37 8.26 37.29
CA LEU A 113 13.63 9.48 37.65
C LEU A 113 14.08 10.03 39.02
N SER A 114 15.20 9.54 39.55
CA SER A 114 15.66 9.72 40.92
C SER A 114 16.32 11.07 41.19
N GLU A 115 16.72 11.85 40.16
CA GLU A 115 17.51 13.08 40.40
C GLU A 115 16.74 14.42 40.40
N GLY A 116 15.45 14.50 40.06
CA GLY A 116 14.80 15.82 40.01
C GLY A 116 13.29 15.88 40.20
N THR A 117 12.57 14.75 40.16
CA THR A 117 11.12 14.76 40.25
C THR A 117 10.63 13.56 41.04
N ARG A 118 11.08 13.45 42.31
CA ARG A 118 10.27 12.76 43.32
C ARG A 118 8.97 13.55 43.47
N LEU A 119 8.00 13.29 42.61
CA LEU A 119 6.60 13.47 42.96
C LEU A 119 6.46 12.82 44.34
N LYS A 120 6.11 13.62 45.35
CA LYS A 120 5.74 13.14 46.69
C LYS A 120 4.45 12.30 46.55
N GLY A 121 4.57 11.13 45.94
CA GLY A 121 3.56 10.09 45.93
C GLY A 121 3.68 9.32 47.22
N THR A 122 2.56 9.18 47.91
CA THR A 122 2.38 8.37 49.11
C THR A 122 2.88 6.95 48.89
N ALA A 123 3.59 6.39 49.87
CA ALA A 123 4.24 5.07 49.83
C ALA A 123 3.29 3.85 49.73
N ASP A 124 2.02 4.07 49.35
CA ASP A 124 0.93 3.08 49.28
C ASP A 124 0.54 2.72 47.84
N ASP A 125 1.23 3.25 46.83
CA ASP A 125 0.90 2.98 45.43
C ASP A 125 1.86 1.91 44.89
N ASP A 126 1.44 0.63 44.93
CA ASP A 126 2.14 -0.57 44.41
C ASP A 126 2.35 -0.55 42.88
N THR A 127 2.23 0.61 42.24
CA THR A 127 2.27 0.72 40.80
C THR A 127 3.70 0.78 40.28
N PRO A 128 4.10 -0.11 39.35
CA PRO A 128 5.43 -0.05 38.76
C PRO A 128 5.65 1.33 38.10
N PRO A 129 6.82 1.96 38.35
CA PRO A 129 7.14 3.22 37.70
C PRO A 129 7.17 3.04 36.18
N PRO A 130 6.80 4.08 35.41
CA PRO A 130 6.88 4.02 33.96
C PRO A 130 8.34 3.77 33.55
N TRP A 131 8.54 2.92 32.57
CA TRP A 131 9.85 2.59 32.04
C TRP A 131 9.90 2.80 30.54
N ARG A 132 11.11 2.87 29.99
CA ARG A 132 11.34 3.21 28.59
C ARG A 132 12.04 2.06 27.88
N THR A 133 11.63 1.80 26.65
CA THR A 133 12.44 1.05 25.68
C THR A 133 12.84 1.94 24.52
N LEU A 134 14.01 1.65 23.94
CA LEU A 134 14.52 2.32 22.76
C LEU A 134 14.23 1.46 21.53
N GLY A 135 13.49 2.04 20.60
CA GLY A 135 13.30 1.53 19.27
C GLY A 135 14.43 1.89 18.32
N ALA A 136 14.33 1.38 17.09
CA ALA A 136 15.21 1.79 16.00
C ALA A 136 15.15 3.31 15.76
N ARG A 137 16.25 3.87 15.22
CA ARG A 137 16.38 5.29 14.83
C ARG A 137 16.21 6.29 15.98
N GLY A 138 16.43 5.85 17.22
CA GLY A 138 16.41 6.71 18.40
C GLY A 138 15.01 7.01 18.92
N HIS A 139 13.97 6.37 18.37
CA HIS A 139 12.63 6.47 18.91
C HIS A 139 12.55 5.82 20.28
N SER A 140 11.87 6.42 21.24
CA SER A 140 11.57 5.84 22.55
C SER A 140 10.11 5.43 22.64
N LEU A 141 9.83 4.39 23.41
CA LEU A 141 8.49 3.98 23.80
C LEU A 141 8.43 3.94 25.32
N VAL A 142 7.55 4.75 25.90
CA VAL A 142 7.31 4.80 27.34
C VAL A 142 6.14 3.90 27.67
N VAL A 143 6.36 2.96 28.58
CA VAL A 143 5.36 2.01 29.07
C VAL A 143 4.88 2.48 30.44
N ASP A 144 3.57 2.62 30.60
CA ASP A 144 2.90 3.03 31.84
C ASP A 144 2.02 1.87 32.33
N GLY A 145 2.26 1.38 33.55
CA GLY A 145 1.53 0.27 34.17
C GLY A 145 1.78 -1.12 33.57
N GLY A 146 2.60 -1.26 32.52
CA GLY A 146 2.90 -2.55 31.89
C GLY A 146 4.02 -3.32 32.61
N GLU A 147 3.81 -4.61 32.84
CA GLU A 147 4.79 -5.52 33.43
C GLU A 147 5.63 -6.19 32.34
N GLN A 148 6.94 -6.30 32.55
CA GLN A 148 7.78 -7.07 31.65
C GLN A 148 7.65 -8.56 31.92
N VAL A 149 7.34 -9.30 30.87
CA VAL A 149 7.18 -10.75 30.94
C VAL A 149 7.94 -11.41 29.79
N VAL A 150 8.09 -12.73 29.85
CA VAL A 150 8.70 -13.49 28.75
C VAL A 150 7.82 -13.39 27.51
N GLY A 151 8.36 -12.76 26.47
CA GLY A 151 7.76 -12.58 25.16
C GLY A 151 8.01 -13.75 24.21
N ARG A 152 7.63 -13.57 22.94
CA ARG A 152 7.90 -14.52 21.86
C ARG A 152 9.37 -14.51 21.44
N TYR A 153 9.98 -13.33 21.43
CA TYR A 153 11.36 -13.04 21.02
C TYR A 153 12.07 -12.24 22.11
N GLY A 154 12.15 -12.82 23.31
CA GLY A 154 12.84 -12.21 24.45
C GLY A 154 11.84 -11.68 25.48
N LEU A 155 11.85 -10.39 25.78
CA LEU A 155 10.92 -9.75 26.71
C LEU A 155 9.77 -9.05 25.95
N GLY A 156 8.55 -9.27 26.42
CA GLY A 156 7.34 -8.56 26.02
C GLY A 156 6.77 -7.73 27.16
N VAL A 157 5.66 -7.05 26.90
CA VAL A 157 4.92 -6.28 27.92
C VAL A 157 3.55 -6.89 28.11
N LEU A 158 3.27 -7.32 29.33
CA LEU A 158 1.94 -7.69 29.77
C LEU A 158 1.13 -6.40 30.00
N PHE A 159 0.12 -6.22 29.17
CA PHE A 159 -0.90 -5.20 29.34
C PHE A 159 -2.06 -5.81 30.14
N ALA A 160 -2.05 -5.56 31.45
CA ALA A 160 -3.15 -5.90 32.34
C ALA A 160 -4.11 -4.70 32.46
N ALA A 161 -5.41 -5.00 32.50
CA ALA A 161 -6.45 -3.97 32.54
C ALA A 161 -6.74 -3.43 33.95
N THR A 162 -6.23 -4.12 34.99
CA THR A 162 -6.76 -4.05 36.36
C THR A 162 -5.74 -3.56 37.38
N GLY A 163 -4.83 -2.68 36.97
CA GLY A 163 -4.00 -1.93 37.90
C GLY A 163 -4.77 -0.80 38.60
N PRO A 164 -4.39 -0.39 39.83
CA PRO A 164 -5.02 0.73 40.53
C PRO A 164 -4.96 2.08 39.77
N LEU A 165 -4.02 2.24 38.84
CA LEU A 165 -3.88 3.43 37.97
C LEU A 165 -4.65 3.34 36.63
N GLY A 166 -5.46 2.30 36.45
CA GLY A 166 -6.17 2.05 35.20
C GLY A 166 -5.41 1.10 34.29
N ALA A 167 -5.59 1.28 32.98
CA ALA A 167 -5.05 0.35 31.99
C ALA A 167 -3.56 0.53 31.75
N ALA A 168 -2.84 -0.58 31.61
CA ALA A 168 -1.48 -0.59 31.10
C ALA A 168 -1.47 -0.17 29.62
N TRP A 169 -0.53 0.68 29.24
CA TRP A 169 -0.35 1.15 27.86
C TRP A 169 1.06 1.64 27.60
N ALA A 170 1.40 1.83 26.33
CA ALA A 170 2.67 2.40 25.93
C ALA A 170 2.49 3.43 24.82
N HIS A 171 3.37 4.44 24.77
CA HIS A 171 3.35 5.43 23.70
C HIS A 171 4.75 5.83 23.26
N ALA A 172 4.88 6.14 21.97
CA ALA A 172 6.09 6.70 21.42
C ALA A 172 6.20 8.19 21.80
N GLU A 173 7.32 8.59 22.41
CA GLU A 173 7.52 10.00 22.79
C GLU A 173 7.71 10.87 21.55
N GLU A 174 8.54 10.40 20.61
CA GLU A 174 8.62 11.02 19.31
C GLU A 174 7.41 10.58 18.50
N ARG A 175 6.72 11.56 17.89
CA ARG A 175 5.52 11.34 17.09
C ARG A 175 5.98 10.93 15.69
N PRO A 176 6.00 9.63 15.33
CA PRO A 176 6.46 9.25 14.01
C PRO A 176 5.52 9.88 12.98
N VAL A 177 6.06 10.74 12.12
CA VAL A 177 5.30 11.39 11.07
C VAL A 177 5.06 10.37 9.96
N LEU A 178 3.79 10.08 9.71
CA LEU A 178 3.41 9.33 8.53
C LEU A 178 3.31 10.28 7.36
N ASN A 179 3.79 9.86 6.19
CA ASN A 179 3.35 10.49 4.95
C ASN A 179 2.02 9.83 4.53
N PRO A 180 0.89 10.56 4.59
CA PRO A 180 -0.43 10.12 4.13
C PRO A 180 -0.46 9.26 2.88
N ARG A 181 0.30 9.68 1.87
CA ARG A 181 0.24 9.13 0.51
C ARG A 181 1.05 7.86 0.33
N GLU A 182 1.99 7.64 1.22
CA GLU A 182 3.00 6.60 1.07
C GLU A 182 2.49 5.27 1.60
N GLY A 183 1.58 5.29 2.60
CA GLY A 183 0.99 4.10 3.17
C GLY A 183 1.71 3.66 4.45
N VAL A 184 1.15 2.68 5.15
CA VAL A 184 1.63 2.22 6.45
C VAL A 184 1.67 0.70 6.51
N PHE A 185 2.67 0.18 7.21
CA PHE A 185 2.74 -1.22 7.60
C PHE A 185 2.99 -1.30 9.11
N VAL A 186 2.11 -2.01 9.80
CA VAL A 186 2.23 -2.24 11.25
C VAL A 186 2.27 -3.72 11.49
N GLU A 187 3.17 -4.16 12.37
CA GLU A 187 3.35 -5.55 12.72
C GLU A 187 3.68 -5.66 14.21
N CYS A 188 3.03 -6.58 14.92
CA CYS A 188 3.35 -6.89 16.30
C CYS A 188 3.12 -8.37 16.60
N TRP A 189 3.85 -8.89 17.58
CA TRP A 189 3.52 -10.17 18.21
C TRP A 189 2.59 -9.92 19.39
N VAL A 190 1.52 -10.70 19.46
CA VAL A 190 0.56 -10.61 20.54
C VAL A 190 0.27 -11.99 21.11
N TYR A 191 0.21 -12.08 22.43
CA TYR A 191 -0.34 -13.20 23.17
C TYR A 191 -1.65 -12.73 23.79
N LEU A 192 -2.76 -13.32 23.36
CA LEU A 192 -4.08 -12.92 23.84
C LEU A 192 -4.41 -13.66 25.12
N GLY A 193 -4.79 -12.92 26.17
CA GLY A 193 -5.45 -13.52 27.32
C GLY A 193 -6.87 -13.98 26.97
N ARG A 194 -7.54 -14.64 27.91
CA ARG A 194 -8.95 -15.01 27.80
C ARG A 194 -9.84 -13.79 27.97
N LEU A 195 -10.37 -13.29 26.86
CA LEU A 195 -11.18 -12.08 26.84
C LEU A 195 -12.50 -12.25 27.62
N GLU A 196 -12.98 -13.48 27.74
CA GLU A 196 -14.18 -13.84 28.50
C GLU A 196 -14.01 -13.53 29.98
N GLU A 197 -12.84 -13.80 30.57
CA GLU A 197 -12.55 -13.52 31.98
C GLU A 197 -12.68 -12.01 32.26
N ARG A 198 -12.19 -11.20 31.32
CA ARG A 198 -12.30 -9.74 31.40
C ARG A 198 -13.71 -9.20 31.20
N LEU A 199 -14.52 -9.80 30.32
CA LEU A 199 -15.90 -9.36 30.10
C LEU A 199 -16.76 -9.52 31.36
N HIS A 200 -16.43 -10.49 32.22
CA HIS A 200 -17.12 -10.69 33.51
C HIS A 200 -16.64 -9.70 34.58
N GLU A 201 -15.37 -9.32 34.56
CA GLU A 201 -14.81 -8.27 35.39
C GLU A 201 -15.19 -6.89 34.83
N ARG A 202 -16.44 -6.46 35.02
CA ARG A 202 -16.80 -5.07 34.74
C ARG A 202 -15.86 -4.18 35.54
N PRO A 203 -14.94 -3.42 34.92
CA PRO A 203 -14.05 -2.57 35.68
C PRO A 203 -14.94 -1.58 36.43
N ARG A 204 -14.77 -1.52 37.76
CA ARG A 204 -15.30 -0.39 38.53
C ARG A 204 -14.76 0.85 37.83
N ARG A 205 -15.64 1.73 37.33
CA ARG A 205 -15.28 2.92 36.53
C ARG A 205 -14.15 3.68 37.23
N ALA A 206 -12.91 3.35 36.89
CA ALA A 206 -11.74 4.00 37.42
C ALA A 206 -11.69 5.36 36.72
N ARG A 207 -11.72 6.44 37.51
CA ARG A 207 -11.51 7.76 36.93
C ARG A 207 -10.09 7.78 36.34
N PRO A 208 -9.91 8.35 35.15
CA PRO A 208 -8.58 8.51 34.60
C PRO A 208 -7.71 9.33 35.54
N THR A 209 -6.42 9.02 35.56
CA THR A 209 -5.44 9.83 36.28
C THR A 209 -5.25 11.17 35.55
N LYS A 210 -4.89 12.24 36.28
CA LYS A 210 -4.60 13.56 35.68
C LYS A 210 -3.56 13.49 34.55
N ARG A 211 -2.59 12.58 34.67
CA ARG A 211 -1.57 12.34 33.64
C ARG A 211 -2.18 11.74 32.37
N GLN A 212 -3.11 10.79 32.50
CA GLN A 212 -3.87 10.25 31.37
C GLN A 212 -4.71 11.35 30.71
N GLU A 213 -5.41 12.19 31.49
CA GLU A 213 -6.19 13.32 30.98
C GLU A 213 -5.31 14.34 30.22
N GLU A 214 -4.12 14.66 30.74
CA GLU A 214 -3.17 15.56 30.08
C GLU A 214 -2.64 14.97 28.76
N LEU A 215 -2.34 13.66 28.72
CA LEU A 215 -1.91 13.00 27.49
C LEU A 215 -3.06 12.87 26.48
N TRP A 216 -4.30 12.68 26.94
CA TRP A 216 -5.49 12.66 26.08
C TRP A 216 -5.76 14.02 25.45
N SER A 217 -5.73 15.10 26.24
CA SER A 217 -5.91 16.46 25.71
C SER A 217 -4.85 16.83 24.68
N ARG A 218 -3.62 16.31 24.79
CA ARG A 218 -2.54 16.52 23.81
C ARG A 218 -2.59 15.60 22.58
N GLY A 219 -3.26 14.46 22.67
CA GLY A 219 -3.36 13.44 21.60
C GLY A 219 -4.52 13.66 20.63
N GLY A 220 -5.30 14.74 20.82
CA GLY A 220 -6.65 14.85 20.27
C GLY A 220 -7.63 13.99 21.08
N GLU A 221 -8.88 14.42 21.22
CA GLU A 221 -9.91 13.51 21.73
C GLU A 221 -9.86 12.22 20.91
N PRO A 222 -9.92 11.02 21.53
CA PRO A 222 -10.13 9.80 20.78
C PRO A 222 -11.34 10.05 19.84
N PRO A 223 -11.37 9.47 18.62
CA PRO A 223 -12.59 9.52 17.82
C PRO A 223 -13.75 9.18 18.76
N ARG A 224 -14.72 10.12 18.87
CA ARG A 224 -15.72 10.27 19.94
C ARG A 224 -16.04 8.96 20.66
N GLU A 225 -16.17 9.01 21.99
CA GLU A 225 -16.74 7.93 22.81
C GLU A 225 -17.71 7.11 21.97
N THR A 226 -17.30 5.89 21.63
CA THR A 226 -18.24 4.94 21.06
C THR A 226 -19.35 4.84 22.09
N PRO A 227 -20.61 5.11 21.73
CA PRO A 227 -21.71 5.15 22.69
C PRO A 227 -21.70 3.88 23.56
N GLU A 228 -22.10 4.01 24.82
CA GLU A 228 -22.07 2.96 25.85
C GLU A 228 -22.44 1.58 25.28
N ARG A 229 -21.54 0.61 25.49
CA ARG A 229 -21.64 -0.77 24.99
C ARG A 229 -22.89 -1.46 25.56
N LEU A 230 -23.92 -1.65 24.74
CA LEU A 230 -24.79 -2.83 24.84
C LEU A 230 -24.16 -3.92 23.98
N VAL A 231 -23.76 -5.03 24.61
CA VAL A 231 -23.17 -6.20 23.93
C VAL A 231 -24.27 -6.84 23.10
N ASP A 232 -24.37 -6.42 21.84
CA ASP A 232 -25.19 -7.07 20.82
C ASP A 232 -24.23 -7.48 19.69
N PHE A 233 -24.26 -8.75 19.30
CA PHE A 233 -23.31 -9.40 18.38
C PHE A 233 -23.57 -8.99 16.90
N SER A 234 -23.70 -7.69 16.67
CA SER A 234 -23.87 -7.04 15.39
C SER A 234 -22.49 -6.64 14.82
N PRO A 235 -22.36 -6.35 13.51
CA PRO A 235 -21.25 -5.55 12.95
C PRO A 235 -20.95 -4.22 13.69
N ARG A 236 -21.74 -3.88 14.72
CA ARG A 236 -21.57 -2.82 15.70
C ARG A 236 -20.59 -3.11 16.84
N ASP A 237 -20.06 -4.33 17.02
CA ASP A 237 -19.16 -4.60 18.14
C ASP A 237 -17.78 -3.97 17.89
N PRO A 238 -17.42 -2.85 18.55
CA PRO A 238 -16.15 -2.19 18.33
C PRO A 238 -15.02 -3.10 18.82
N PRO A 239 -13.78 -2.92 18.33
CA PRO A 239 -12.64 -3.63 18.86
C PRO A 239 -12.60 -3.42 20.37
N ILE A 240 -12.61 -4.52 21.09
CA ILE A 240 -12.58 -4.47 22.54
C ILE A 240 -11.21 -4.00 22.98
N PHE A 241 -10.18 -4.36 22.21
CA PHE A 241 -8.79 -4.11 22.54
C PHE A 241 -8.03 -3.54 21.35
N TYR A 242 -7.26 -2.49 21.57
CA TYR A 242 -6.33 -1.98 20.55
C TYR A 242 -4.94 -2.51 20.83
N ALA A 243 -4.35 -3.24 19.87
CA ALA A 243 -2.95 -3.61 19.95
C ALA A 243 -2.07 -2.39 19.64
N VAL A 244 -2.40 -1.66 18.57
CA VAL A 244 -1.66 -0.47 18.12
C VAL A 244 -2.63 0.55 17.53
N ARG A 245 -2.42 1.84 17.79
CA ARG A 245 -3.18 2.93 17.17
C ARG A 245 -2.30 4.17 16.97
N LYS A 246 -2.66 5.02 16.01
CA LYS A 246 -2.06 6.34 15.84
C LYS A 246 -3.15 7.37 15.60
N GLY A 247 -3.63 7.99 16.69
CA GLY A 247 -4.70 8.98 16.65
C GLY A 247 -5.91 8.50 15.86
N ARG A 248 -6.35 9.33 14.91
CA ARG A 248 -7.36 9.06 13.89
C ARG A 248 -6.80 8.37 12.65
N ALA A 249 -5.50 8.33 12.42
CA ALA A 249 -4.94 7.82 11.16
C ALA A 249 -5.25 6.33 10.93
N PHE A 250 -4.99 5.49 11.93
CA PHE A 250 -5.32 4.07 11.87
C PHE A 250 -5.40 3.44 13.26
N SER A 251 -6.03 2.27 13.31
CA SER A 251 -5.98 1.36 14.47
C SER A 251 -5.92 -0.11 14.03
N LEU A 252 -5.27 -0.93 14.85
CA LEU A 252 -5.23 -2.38 14.78
C LEU A 252 -5.73 -2.93 16.11
N GLY A 253 -6.86 -3.62 16.10
CA GLY A 253 -7.52 -4.12 17.30
C GLY A 253 -8.04 -5.55 17.18
N VAL A 254 -8.56 -6.04 18.31
CA VAL A 254 -9.17 -7.37 18.46
C VAL A 254 -10.56 -7.22 19.06
N THR A 255 -11.56 -7.88 18.46
CA THR A 255 -12.97 -7.89 18.91
C THR A 255 -13.25 -8.97 19.97
N ALA A 256 -14.44 -8.98 20.58
CA ALA A 256 -14.85 -10.06 21.49
C ALA A 256 -14.84 -11.43 20.81
N ALA A 257 -15.18 -11.46 19.53
CA ALA A 257 -15.20 -12.66 18.71
C ALA A 257 -13.81 -13.11 18.25
N TYR A 258 -12.74 -12.55 18.82
CA TYR A 258 -11.35 -12.84 18.44
C TYR A 258 -11.07 -12.58 16.94
N GLU A 259 -11.71 -11.55 16.39
CA GLU A 259 -11.44 -11.06 15.04
C GLU A 259 -10.35 -10.00 15.11
N VAL A 260 -9.52 -9.92 14.07
CA VAL A 260 -8.62 -8.78 13.87
C VAL A 260 -9.38 -7.72 13.10
N GLU A 261 -9.43 -6.51 13.66
CA GLU A 261 -9.98 -5.34 13.00
C GLU A 261 -8.89 -4.33 12.70
N VAL A 262 -8.95 -3.75 11.51
CA VAL A 262 -8.14 -2.60 11.11
C VAL A 262 -9.05 -1.47 10.67
N ALA A 263 -8.84 -0.29 11.24
CA ALA A 263 -9.50 0.94 10.82
C ALA A 263 -8.47 1.89 10.22
N VAL A 264 -8.82 2.54 9.10
CA VAL A 264 -7.97 3.49 8.38
C VAL A 264 -8.80 4.70 7.95
N THR A 265 -8.34 5.89 8.30
CA THR A 265 -9.05 7.15 8.00
C THR A 265 -8.26 7.98 7.00
N GLY A 266 -8.95 8.48 5.97
CA GLY A 266 -8.35 9.30 4.92
C GLY A 266 -8.46 10.80 5.16
N PRO A 267 -7.73 11.63 4.40
CA PRO A 267 -7.83 13.08 4.47
C PRO A 267 -9.06 13.64 3.73
N GLU A 268 -9.62 12.88 2.78
CA GLU A 268 -10.74 13.34 1.93
C GLU A 268 -12.03 13.51 2.73
N ASP A 269 -12.27 12.62 3.69
CA ASP A 269 -13.37 12.68 4.63
C ASP A 269 -12.85 12.17 5.99
N PRO A 270 -12.52 13.08 6.92
CA PRO A 270 -11.96 12.71 8.21
C PRO A 270 -12.97 11.95 9.10
N ASP A 271 -14.26 12.01 8.77
CA ASP A 271 -15.33 11.32 9.49
C ASP A 271 -15.61 9.93 8.89
N PHE A 272 -15.18 9.70 7.64
CA PHE A 272 -15.14 8.40 7.01
C PHE A 272 -13.91 7.59 7.42
N THR A 273 -14.16 6.42 7.99
CA THR A 273 -13.12 5.45 8.35
C THR A 273 -13.40 4.14 7.65
N TYR A 274 -12.46 3.68 6.84
CA TYR A 274 -12.50 2.37 6.24
C TYR A 274 -12.16 1.33 7.30
N ILE A 275 -13.04 0.33 7.47
CA ILE A 275 -12.83 -0.73 8.46
C ILE A 275 -12.82 -2.09 7.74
N ALA A 276 -11.82 -2.90 8.08
CA ALA A 276 -11.63 -4.25 7.60
C ALA A 276 -11.56 -5.22 8.78
N ARG A 277 -12.31 -6.33 8.71
CA ARG A 277 -12.35 -7.32 9.78
C ARG A 277 -12.21 -8.76 9.28
N THR A 278 -11.40 -9.57 9.97
CA THR A 278 -11.28 -11.01 9.70
C THR A 278 -12.50 -11.79 10.20
N ARG A 279 -12.61 -13.08 9.84
CA ARG A 279 -13.69 -13.95 10.34
C ARG A 279 -13.64 -14.15 11.88
N PRO A 280 -14.78 -14.36 12.56
CA PRO A 280 -14.83 -14.77 13.97
C PRO A 280 -13.95 -15.98 14.27
N GLY A 281 -13.27 -15.97 15.41
CA GLY A 281 -12.37 -17.04 15.85
C GLY A 281 -11.08 -17.16 15.04
N THR A 282 -10.72 -16.13 14.26
CA THR A 282 -9.42 -16.05 13.57
C THR A 282 -8.27 -16.13 14.58
N LEU A 283 -8.44 -15.52 15.75
CA LEU A 283 -7.56 -15.66 16.89
C LEU A 283 -8.20 -16.59 17.93
N ARG A 284 -7.37 -17.08 18.85
CA ARG A 284 -7.78 -17.89 20.01
C ARG A 284 -6.97 -17.41 21.21
N PRO A 285 -7.54 -17.44 22.43
CA PRO A 285 -6.78 -17.08 23.62
C PRO A 285 -5.63 -18.05 23.86
N ASP A 286 -4.72 -17.66 24.75
CA ASP A 286 -3.60 -18.45 25.23
C ASP A 286 -2.61 -18.86 24.13
N ARG A 287 -2.46 -18.04 23.09
CA ARG A 287 -1.57 -18.31 21.97
C ARG A 287 -0.94 -17.04 21.40
N TRP A 288 0.31 -17.19 20.96
CA TRP A 288 1.03 -16.18 20.21
C TRP A 288 0.55 -16.07 18.76
N TYR A 289 0.30 -14.85 18.31
CA TYR A 289 0.02 -14.48 16.94
C TYR A 289 0.94 -13.36 16.49
N ARG A 290 1.38 -13.43 15.23
CA ARG A 290 1.98 -12.30 14.54
C ARG A 290 0.87 -11.58 13.79
N LEU A 291 0.42 -10.44 14.32
CA LEU A 291 -0.56 -9.59 13.65
C LEU A 291 0.16 -8.56 12.81
N ALA A 292 -0.29 -8.36 11.59
CA ALA A 292 0.16 -7.24 10.80
C ALA A 292 -0.95 -6.71 9.90
N PHE A 293 -0.85 -5.44 9.54
CA PHE A 293 -1.64 -4.88 8.46
C PHE A 293 -0.80 -3.99 7.56
N SER A 294 -1.23 -3.89 6.30
CA SER A 294 -0.65 -2.95 5.33
C SER A 294 -1.75 -2.12 4.70
N PHE A 295 -1.51 -0.82 4.57
CA PHE A 295 -2.32 0.08 3.75
C PHE A 295 -1.40 0.78 2.75
N ASP A 296 -1.65 0.61 1.45
CA ASP A 296 -0.81 1.14 0.36
C ASP A 296 -1.47 2.31 -0.40
N GLY A 297 -2.45 2.98 0.21
CA GLY A 297 -3.23 4.04 -0.47
C GLY A 297 -4.31 3.50 -1.42
N ARG A 298 -4.34 2.20 -1.69
CA ARG A 298 -5.37 1.57 -2.55
C ARG A 298 -6.07 0.41 -1.87
N THR A 299 -5.36 -0.32 -1.02
CA THR A 299 -5.83 -1.55 -0.39
C THR A 299 -5.38 -1.63 1.06
N VAL A 300 -6.26 -2.11 1.93
CA VAL A 300 -5.93 -2.57 3.28
C VAL A 300 -5.76 -4.09 3.21
N ARG A 301 -4.75 -4.64 3.89
CA ARG A 301 -4.57 -6.10 4.00
C ARG A 301 -4.25 -6.45 5.44
N ILE A 302 -4.91 -7.47 5.96
CA ILE A 302 -4.67 -8.02 7.29
C ILE A 302 -3.91 -9.34 7.15
N PHE A 303 -2.88 -9.52 7.98
CA PHE A 303 -2.08 -10.73 8.03
C PHE A 303 -2.10 -11.30 9.45
N VAL A 304 -2.29 -12.61 9.55
CA VAL A 304 -2.22 -13.34 10.81
C VAL A 304 -1.24 -14.49 10.63
N ASN A 305 -0.15 -14.48 11.40
CA ASN A 305 0.99 -15.39 11.26
C ASN A 305 1.60 -15.36 9.85
N GLY A 306 1.65 -14.17 9.24
CA GLY A 306 2.14 -13.96 7.88
C GLY A 306 1.19 -14.40 6.76
N ILE A 307 0.04 -15.01 7.10
CA ILE A 307 -0.96 -15.45 6.13
C ILE A 307 -1.96 -14.31 5.91
N PRO A 308 -2.17 -13.83 4.66
CA PRO A 308 -3.18 -12.83 4.36
C PRO A 308 -4.57 -13.42 4.65
N ARG A 309 -5.41 -12.67 5.37
CA ARG A 309 -6.78 -13.08 5.67
C ARG A 309 -7.76 -12.34 4.77
N ALA A 310 -8.76 -13.07 4.27
CA ALA A 310 -9.94 -12.45 3.69
C ALA A 310 -10.65 -11.66 4.80
N TYR A 311 -11.13 -10.48 4.46
CA TYR A 311 -11.81 -9.62 5.40
C TYR A 311 -13.09 -9.09 4.78
N LEU A 312 -14.07 -8.83 5.65
CA LEU A 312 -15.31 -8.21 5.26
C LEU A 312 -15.09 -6.69 5.39
N PRO A 313 -15.25 -5.90 4.32
CA PRO A 313 -15.36 -4.46 4.47
C PRO A 313 -16.61 -4.20 5.31
N CYS A 314 -16.45 -3.63 6.50
CA CYS A 314 -17.57 -3.26 7.34
C CYS A 314 -17.91 -1.79 7.07
N HIS A 315 -19.13 -1.58 6.62
CA HIS A 315 -19.67 -0.24 6.41
C HIS A 315 -20.08 0.35 7.75
N ARG A 316 -19.70 1.60 8.00
CA ARG A 316 -20.47 2.44 8.91
C ARG A 316 -21.78 2.71 8.17
N PRO A 317 -22.95 2.30 8.68
CA PRO A 317 -24.20 2.79 8.11
C PRO A 317 -24.15 4.32 8.17
N ASP A 318 -24.48 4.96 7.06
CA ASP A 318 -24.72 6.40 7.03
C ASP A 318 -25.80 6.69 8.07
N THR A 319 -25.43 7.34 9.17
CA THR A 319 -26.36 7.62 10.28
C THR A 319 -27.56 8.46 9.82
N SER A 320 -27.43 9.19 8.70
CA SER A 320 -28.51 9.96 8.10
C SER A 320 -29.61 9.08 7.45
N LEU A 321 -29.25 7.93 6.89
CA LEU A 321 -30.21 6.97 6.30
C LEU A 321 -31.07 6.26 7.35
N PHE A 322 -30.59 6.17 8.60
CA PHE A 322 -31.31 5.50 9.68
C PHE A 322 -32.29 6.42 10.42
N GLU A 323 -32.02 7.74 10.49
CA GLU A 323 -33.02 8.70 10.97
C GLU A 323 -34.26 8.75 10.06
N GLU A 324 -34.10 8.44 8.77
CA GLU A 324 -35.21 8.34 7.80
C GLU A 324 -35.97 7.00 7.89
N LEU A 325 -35.27 5.90 8.21
CA LEU A 325 -35.87 4.55 8.32
C LEU A 325 -36.55 4.26 9.66
N ASP A 326 -36.12 4.91 10.76
CA ASP A 326 -36.79 4.81 12.07
C ASP A 326 -38.22 5.39 12.05
N GLY A 327 -38.56 6.21 11.05
CA GLY A 327 -39.94 6.66 10.79
C GLY A 327 -40.83 5.66 10.02
N ALA A 328 -40.24 4.63 9.39
CA ALA A 328 -40.93 3.80 8.40
C ALA A 328 -41.32 2.39 8.89
N GLY A 329 -40.98 2.00 10.13
CA GLY A 329 -41.40 0.71 10.70
C GLY A 329 -40.91 -0.53 9.94
N ALA A 330 -39.78 -0.43 9.23
CA ALA A 330 -39.25 -1.54 8.45
C ALA A 330 -38.61 -2.61 9.35
N SER A 331 -39.16 -3.82 9.28
CA SER A 331 -38.60 -5.01 9.94
C SER A 331 -37.39 -5.53 9.15
N GLU A 332 -36.30 -5.72 9.86
CA GLU A 332 -35.04 -6.42 9.54
C GLU A 332 -35.01 -7.26 8.24
N VAL A 333 -34.17 -6.87 7.27
CA VAL A 333 -33.80 -7.70 6.11
C VAL A 333 -32.40 -8.27 6.34
N ILE A 334 -32.34 -9.55 6.74
CA ILE A 334 -31.10 -10.32 6.87
C ILE A 334 -30.79 -10.96 5.52
N VAL A 335 -29.69 -10.54 4.87
CA VAL A 335 -29.14 -11.22 3.70
C VAL A 335 -27.91 -12.03 4.10
N GLY A 336 -28.02 -13.37 4.04
CA GLY A 336 -26.87 -14.27 3.99
C GLY A 336 -26.57 -15.11 5.24
N GLY A 337 -27.56 -15.87 5.72
CA GLY A 337 -27.35 -16.88 6.77
C GLY A 337 -27.97 -18.23 6.41
N GLN A 338 -27.35 -19.01 5.51
CA GLN A 338 -27.63 -20.45 5.44
C GLN A 338 -26.51 -21.24 6.12
N LYS A 339 -26.90 -21.92 7.20
CA LYS A 339 -26.08 -22.84 7.98
C LYS A 339 -25.98 -24.17 7.20
N LEU A 340 -24.85 -24.42 6.54
CA LEU A 340 -24.58 -25.74 5.94
C LEU A 340 -23.92 -26.65 7.00
N PRO A 341 -24.44 -27.87 7.24
CA PRO A 341 -23.78 -28.85 8.08
C PRO A 341 -22.74 -29.60 7.25
N GLY A 342 -21.46 -29.50 7.64
CA GLY A 342 -20.40 -30.32 7.04
C GLY A 342 -19.03 -29.94 7.54
N ARG A 343 -18.42 -30.81 8.36
CA ARG A 343 -16.98 -30.83 8.61
C ARG A 343 -16.30 -31.31 7.33
N GLU A 344 -15.45 -30.49 6.73
CA GLU A 344 -14.11 -30.83 6.20
C GLU A 344 -13.50 -29.63 5.46
N VAL A 345 -12.17 -29.65 5.39
CA VAL A 345 -11.25 -28.57 4.96
C VAL A 345 -11.64 -27.94 3.62
N LEU A 346 -11.99 -26.64 3.61
CA LEU A 346 -12.24 -25.86 2.39
C LEU A 346 -11.81 -24.39 2.60
N ASP A 347 -10.58 -24.04 2.21
CA ASP A 347 -10.13 -22.64 2.08
C ASP A 347 -9.94 -22.21 0.60
N GLU A 348 -10.00 -23.14 -0.37
CA GLU A 348 -9.82 -22.83 -1.81
C GLU A 348 -11.10 -22.90 -2.67
N ALA A 349 -12.13 -23.66 -2.26
CA ALA A 349 -13.36 -23.80 -3.06
C ALA A 349 -14.30 -22.58 -3.02
N GLU A 350 -14.15 -21.70 -2.02
CA GLU A 350 -15.03 -20.55 -1.81
C GLU A 350 -14.81 -19.44 -2.85
N LEU A 351 -13.61 -19.32 -3.42
CA LEU A 351 -13.32 -18.34 -4.48
C LEU A 351 -14.03 -18.69 -5.80
N ALA A 352 -14.23 -19.98 -6.09
CA ALA A 352 -14.96 -20.45 -7.26
C ALA A 352 -16.48 -20.29 -7.08
N ALA A 353 -17.00 -20.61 -5.89
CA ALA A 353 -18.43 -20.48 -5.56
C ALA A 353 -18.92 -19.02 -5.57
N ALA A 354 -18.06 -18.06 -5.20
CA ALA A 354 -18.36 -16.63 -5.29
C ALA A 354 -18.51 -16.15 -6.75
N GLY A 355 -17.80 -16.77 -7.70
CA GLY A 355 -17.92 -16.51 -9.13
C GLY A 355 -19.25 -17.03 -9.70
N GLU A 356 -19.61 -18.27 -9.35
CA GLU A 356 -20.83 -18.94 -9.84
C GLU A 356 -22.12 -18.30 -9.30
N LEU A 357 -22.10 -17.87 -8.02
CA LEU A 357 -23.20 -17.10 -7.42
C LEU A 357 -23.36 -15.72 -8.11
N GLY A 358 -22.25 -15.12 -8.55
CA GLY A 358 -22.25 -13.87 -9.32
C GLY A 358 -22.93 -14.00 -10.69
N GLU A 359 -22.75 -15.12 -11.39
CA GLU A 359 -23.41 -15.38 -12.67
C GLU A 359 -24.90 -15.69 -12.53
N ARG A 360 -25.29 -16.44 -11.49
CA ARG A 360 -26.70 -16.73 -11.22
C ARG A 360 -27.51 -15.49 -10.83
N LEU A 361 -26.89 -14.54 -10.12
CA LEU A 361 -27.52 -13.27 -9.79
C LEU A 361 -27.64 -12.33 -11.00
N ARG A 362 -26.68 -12.34 -11.93
CA ARG A 362 -26.80 -11.63 -13.22
C ARG A 362 -27.92 -12.17 -14.10
N ALA A 363 -28.03 -13.50 -14.18
CA ALA A 363 -29.11 -14.16 -14.93
C ALA A 363 -30.52 -13.93 -14.34
N GLY A 364 -30.60 -13.49 -13.07
CA GLY A 364 -31.84 -13.08 -12.41
C GLY A 364 -32.20 -11.61 -12.64
N ALA A 365 -31.20 -10.72 -12.75
CA ALA A 365 -31.40 -9.29 -12.98
C ALA A 365 -31.96 -8.98 -14.38
N ASP A 366 -31.64 -9.78 -15.38
CA ASP A 366 -32.14 -9.60 -16.77
C ASP A 366 -33.62 -9.98 -16.98
N ARG A 367 -34.34 -10.46 -15.96
CA ARG A 367 -35.73 -10.95 -16.10
C ARG A 367 -36.81 -10.09 -15.43
N GLY A 368 -36.48 -8.94 -14.83
CA GLY A 368 -37.43 -8.17 -14.02
C GLY A 368 -37.72 -6.76 -14.54
N GLY A 369 -38.89 -6.61 -15.17
CA GLY A 369 -39.81 -5.46 -15.21
C GLY A 369 -39.32 -4.02 -15.00
N GLU A 370 -39.73 -3.15 -15.92
CA GLU A 370 -39.77 -1.69 -15.80
C GLU A 370 -40.48 -1.26 -14.50
N GLY A 371 -39.72 -1.06 -13.43
CA GLY A 371 -40.15 -0.48 -12.18
C GLY A 371 -39.28 0.72 -11.83
N ASN A 372 -39.92 1.81 -11.40
CA ASN A 372 -39.30 3.10 -11.04
C ASN A 372 -37.96 2.94 -10.31
N GLY A 373 -36.92 3.56 -10.90
CA GLY A 373 -35.54 3.49 -10.45
C GLY A 373 -35.24 4.35 -9.25
N ASP A 374 -35.63 3.89 -8.06
CA ASP A 374 -35.02 4.32 -6.81
C ASP A 374 -33.79 3.45 -6.50
N GLY A 375 -32.61 4.02 -6.75
CA GLY A 375 -31.46 3.93 -5.84
C GLY A 375 -30.85 2.56 -5.53
N LEU A 376 -30.84 1.59 -6.45
CA LEU A 376 -29.97 0.41 -6.29
C LEU A 376 -28.51 0.82 -6.53
N VAL A 377 -27.85 1.32 -5.49
CA VAL A 377 -26.40 1.48 -5.44
C VAL A 377 -25.79 0.12 -5.80
N THR A 378 -25.15 0.06 -6.96
CA THR A 378 -24.62 -1.19 -7.48
C THR A 378 -23.57 -1.74 -6.51
N ARG A 379 -23.45 -3.07 -6.36
CA ARG A 379 -22.40 -3.72 -5.54
C ARG A 379 -20.97 -3.23 -5.89
N SER A 380 -20.78 -2.67 -7.09
CA SER A 380 -19.54 -2.01 -7.54
C SER A 380 -19.33 -0.60 -6.98
N GLU A 381 -20.39 0.18 -6.73
CA GLU A 381 -20.33 1.43 -5.97
C GLU A 381 -20.26 1.16 -4.45
N PHE A 382 -20.75 0.00 -4.03
CA PHE A 382 -20.75 -0.49 -2.65
C PHE A 382 -19.41 -1.11 -2.20
N LEU A 383 -18.46 -1.35 -3.10
CA LEU A 383 -17.08 -1.65 -2.71
C LEU A 383 -16.46 -0.36 -2.18
N ALA A 384 -16.59 -0.19 -0.86
CA ALA A 384 -16.16 0.95 -0.06
C ALA A 384 -14.89 1.60 -0.61
N ARG A 385 -14.94 2.93 -0.81
CA ARG A 385 -13.78 3.74 -1.16
C ARG A 385 -12.74 3.60 -0.05
N VAL A 386 -11.77 2.71 -0.24
CA VAL A 386 -10.52 2.73 0.53
C VAL A 386 -9.93 4.13 0.33
N PRO A 387 -9.57 4.86 1.40
CA PRO A 387 -9.02 6.19 1.24
C PRO A 387 -7.74 6.14 0.41
N SER A 388 -7.51 7.15 -0.40
CA SER A 388 -6.32 7.23 -1.27
C SER A 388 -5.02 7.49 -0.49
N ALA A 389 -5.16 7.95 0.75
CA ALA A 389 -4.08 8.35 1.66
C ALA A 389 -4.58 8.29 3.13
N LEU A 390 -3.69 8.29 4.12
CA LEU A 390 -4.03 8.44 5.54
C LEU A 390 -4.22 9.92 5.92
N ILE A 391 -5.03 10.22 6.93
CA ILE A 391 -4.98 11.56 7.54
C ILE A 391 -3.61 11.78 8.20
N ALA A 392 -3.03 12.97 8.01
CA ALA A 392 -1.82 13.37 8.72
C ALA A 392 -2.17 13.59 10.19
N ASP A 393 -1.69 12.70 11.06
CA ASP A 393 -1.99 12.74 12.49
C ASP A 393 -0.70 12.82 13.31
N GLU A 394 -0.59 13.88 14.12
CA GLU A 394 0.52 14.12 15.03
C GLU A 394 0.39 13.37 16.36
N ALA A 395 -0.71 12.67 16.60
CA ALA A 395 -0.88 11.84 17.78
C ALA A 395 0.27 10.82 17.90
N PRO A 396 0.69 10.51 19.14
CA PRO A 396 1.71 9.51 19.37
C PRO A 396 1.24 8.14 18.86
N LEU A 397 2.21 7.30 18.49
CA LEU A 397 1.94 5.88 18.29
C LEU A 397 1.68 5.25 19.66
N ILE A 398 0.51 4.65 19.84
CA ILE A 398 0.08 4.07 21.11
C ILE A 398 -0.03 2.55 20.95
N CYS A 399 0.48 1.80 21.93
CA CYS A 399 0.35 0.35 22.05
C CYS A 399 -0.49 0.05 23.29
N SER A 400 -1.58 -0.71 23.14
CA SER A 400 -2.65 -0.77 24.14
C SER A 400 -3.33 0.59 24.38
N ASP A 401 -4.66 0.60 24.48
CA ASP A 401 -5.39 1.85 24.76
C ASP A 401 -5.22 2.26 26.24
N PRO A 402 -4.97 3.55 26.55
CA PRO A 402 -4.95 4.02 27.93
C PRO A 402 -6.31 3.89 28.65
N HIS A 403 -7.41 3.75 27.90
CA HIS A 403 -8.72 3.56 28.50
C HIS A 403 -8.92 2.11 28.99
N PRO A 404 -9.31 1.89 30.26
CA PRO A 404 -9.41 0.55 30.85
C PRO A 404 -10.38 -0.38 30.12
N ASP A 405 -11.43 0.12 29.50
CA ASP A 405 -12.34 -0.72 28.70
C ASP A 405 -11.82 -1.09 27.30
N ARG A 406 -10.73 -0.46 26.86
CA ARG A 406 -10.16 -0.58 25.50
C ARG A 406 -8.71 -1.08 25.47
N ALA A 407 -8.06 -1.13 26.63
CA ALA A 407 -6.68 -1.52 26.77
C ALA A 407 -6.45 -2.96 26.36
N PHE A 408 -5.35 -3.26 25.69
CA PHE A 408 -5.02 -4.63 25.29
C PHE A 408 -5.03 -5.60 26.48
N TYR A 409 -5.53 -6.82 26.28
CA TYR A 409 -5.50 -7.87 27.31
C TYR A 409 -4.53 -8.97 26.90
N GLY A 410 -3.35 -8.97 27.50
CA GLY A 410 -2.32 -9.98 27.25
C GLY A 410 -0.97 -9.36 26.98
N VAL A 411 -0.09 -10.07 26.27
CA VAL A 411 1.30 -9.65 26.06
C VAL A 411 1.45 -9.11 24.65
N ILE A 412 2.08 -7.95 24.49
CA ILE A 412 2.61 -7.51 23.19
C ILE A 412 4.13 -7.62 23.21
N ASP A 413 4.68 -8.18 22.15
CA ASP A 413 6.10 -8.30 21.89
C ASP A 413 6.42 -7.77 20.49
N GLU A 414 7.64 -7.29 20.29
CA GLU A 414 8.22 -6.79 19.04
C GLU A 414 7.23 -5.98 18.17
N LEU A 415 7.11 -4.68 18.42
CA LEU A 415 6.30 -3.78 17.59
C LEU A 415 7.15 -3.17 16.48
N ARG A 416 6.75 -3.39 15.23
CA ARG A 416 7.33 -2.78 14.05
C ARG A 416 6.34 -1.83 13.41
N PHE A 417 6.82 -0.61 13.17
CA PHE A 417 6.08 0.43 12.51
C PHE A 417 6.89 0.92 11.31
N ALA A 418 6.38 0.67 10.12
CA ALA A 418 7.04 1.01 8.87
C ALA A 418 6.15 1.94 8.05
N GLY A 419 6.77 2.96 7.47
CA GLY A 419 6.17 3.69 6.36
C GLY A 419 6.41 2.89 5.09
N ILE A 420 5.45 2.86 4.19
CA ILE A 420 5.70 2.40 2.82
C ILE A 420 6.35 3.57 2.09
N LEU A 421 7.62 3.86 2.40
CA LEU A 421 8.27 5.05 1.88
C LEU A 421 8.38 5.01 0.36
N ARG A 422 8.20 6.20 -0.19
CA ARG A 422 8.20 6.60 -1.59
C ARG A 422 8.82 5.60 -2.56
N SER A 423 8.01 5.32 -3.57
CA SER A 423 8.34 4.56 -4.75
C SER A 423 9.52 5.16 -5.52
N GLU A 424 10.54 4.35 -5.80
CA GLU A 424 11.42 4.68 -6.91
C GLU A 424 10.62 4.49 -8.19
N ARG A 425 10.33 5.60 -8.87
CA ARG A 425 9.61 5.62 -10.13
C ARG A 425 10.61 5.70 -11.27
N LEU A 426 10.60 4.69 -12.12
CA LEU A 426 11.29 4.66 -13.40
C LEU A 426 10.27 5.02 -14.50
N PRO A 427 10.25 6.28 -14.99
CA PRO A 427 9.47 6.60 -16.18
C PRO A 427 10.04 5.84 -17.37
N LEU A 428 9.16 5.27 -18.18
CA LEU A 428 9.52 4.62 -19.42
C LEU A 428 9.20 5.57 -20.59
N PRO A 429 9.99 5.59 -21.67
CA PRO A 429 9.66 6.35 -22.88
C PRO A 429 8.37 5.86 -23.51
N ASP A 430 7.60 6.75 -24.12
CA ASP A 430 6.30 6.45 -24.76
C ASP A 430 6.40 5.50 -25.95
N GLU A 431 7.60 5.26 -26.47
CA GLU A 431 7.85 4.27 -27.52
C GLU A 431 8.13 2.86 -26.97
N LEU A 432 8.31 2.74 -25.65
CA LEU A 432 8.69 1.49 -24.99
C LEU A 432 7.49 0.81 -24.37
N VAL A 433 7.13 -0.34 -24.92
CA VAL A 433 6.11 -1.23 -24.37
C VAL A 433 6.73 -2.15 -23.32
N VAL A 434 6.13 -2.19 -22.13
CA VAL A 434 6.50 -3.16 -21.08
C VAL A 434 5.34 -4.12 -20.79
N VAL A 435 5.61 -5.40 -20.99
CA VAL A 435 4.66 -6.50 -20.74
C VAL A 435 5.27 -7.43 -19.72
N ALA A 436 4.55 -7.71 -18.64
CA ALA A 436 5.01 -8.58 -17.58
C ALA A 436 4.01 -9.71 -17.34
N SER A 437 4.49 -10.85 -16.84
CA SER A 437 3.67 -12.03 -16.53
C SER A 437 2.62 -11.78 -15.45
N ALA A 438 2.85 -10.77 -14.60
CA ALA A 438 1.85 -10.16 -13.72
C ALA A 438 2.13 -8.66 -13.56
N ASP A 439 1.22 -7.95 -12.90
CA ASP A 439 1.25 -6.50 -12.68
C ASP A 439 2.27 -6.06 -11.63
N ARG A 440 2.63 -6.98 -10.73
CA ARG A 440 3.50 -6.72 -9.58
C ARG A 440 4.51 -7.83 -9.39
N VAL A 441 5.78 -7.47 -9.23
CA VAL A 441 6.82 -8.36 -8.69
C VAL A 441 6.80 -8.22 -7.19
N HIS A 442 6.67 -9.34 -6.47
CA HIS A 442 6.72 -9.37 -5.02
C HIS A 442 8.03 -10.01 -4.59
N PHE A 443 8.85 -9.27 -3.86
CA PHE A 443 10.01 -9.81 -3.17
C PHE A 443 9.64 -10.10 -1.72
N ASP A 444 10.03 -11.26 -1.21
CA ASP A 444 9.90 -11.60 0.21
C ASP A 444 10.98 -10.90 1.05
N PHE A 445 10.95 -11.10 2.37
CA PHE A 445 11.92 -10.51 3.30
C PHE A 445 13.37 -11.04 3.14
N LEU A 446 13.57 -12.09 2.34
CA LEU A 446 14.89 -12.60 1.95
C LEU A 446 15.34 -12.03 0.59
N GLY A 447 14.54 -11.14 -0.02
CA GLY A 447 14.75 -10.62 -1.36
C GLY A 447 14.65 -11.71 -2.43
N GLN A 448 13.98 -12.81 -2.14
CA GLN A 448 13.62 -13.84 -3.12
C GLN A 448 12.27 -13.46 -3.74
N LEU A 449 11.97 -14.03 -4.89
CA LEU A 449 10.65 -13.85 -5.50
C LEU A 449 9.63 -14.60 -4.64
N ASP A 450 8.62 -13.91 -4.11
CA ASP A 450 7.67 -14.46 -3.16
C ASP A 450 6.89 -15.65 -3.78
N PRO A 451 7.13 -16.90 -3.34
CA PRO A 451 6.55 -18.08 -3.97
C PRO A 451 5.04 -18.17 -3.78
N THR A 452 4.47 -17.46 -2.80
CA THR A 452 3.02 -17.41 -2.57
C THR A 452 2.31 -16.55 -3.62
N ARG A 453 3.04 -15.61 -4.24
CA ARG A 453 2.55 -14.71 -5.30
C ARG A 453 3.01 -15.13 -6.68
N HIS A 454 4.17 -15.78 -6.76
CA HIS A 454 4.86 -16.13 -7.99
C HIS A 454 5.22 -17.62 -7.99
N PRO A 455 4.30 -18.52 -8.36
CA PRO A 455 4.61 -19.94 -8.46
C PRO A 455 5.65 -20.22 -9.55
N GLU A 456 5.71 -19.37 -10.58
CA GLU A 456 6.65 -19.44 -11.70
C GLU A 456 7.63 -18.25 -11.68
N PRO A 457 8.78 -18.34 -12.37
CA PRO A 457 9.65 -17.18 -12.58
C PRO A 457 8.88 -16.02 -13.21
N PHE A 458 9.11 -14.81 -12.71
CA PHE A 458 8.43 -13.63 -13.25
C PHE A 458 9.15 -13.16 -14.51
N VAL A 459 8.41 -12.98 -15.60
CA VAL A 459 8.98 -12.61 -16.91
C VAL A 459 8.51 -11.21 -17.27
N ILE A 460 9.45 -10.39 -17.73
CA ILE A 460 9.21 -9.04 -18.27
C ILE A 460 9.75 -9.02 -19.69
N LEU A 461 8.96 -8.47 -20.60
CA LEU A 461 9.29 -8.23 -21.99
C LEU A 461 9.24 -6.72 -22.21
N LEU A 462 10.35 -6.16 -22.69
CA LEU A 462 10.43 -4.77 -23.14
C LEU A 462 10.51 -4.78 -24.66
N SER A 463 9.73 -3.94 -25.33
CA SER A 463 9.71 -3.86 -26.79
C SER A 463 9.64 -2.41 -27.22
N ASP A 464 10.50 -2.02 -28.16
CA ASP A 464 10.40 -0.72 -28.85
C ASP A 464 9.64 -0.82 -30.19
N ASP A 465 9.10 -2.01 -30.52
CA ASP A 465 8.27 -2.23 -31.71
C ASP A 465 6.90 -1.55 -31.55
N GLU A 466 6.58 -0.60 -32.44
CA GLU A 466 5.29 0.12 -32.46
C GLU A 466 4.09 -0.83 -32.56
N ARG A 467 4.26 -1.99 -33.22
CA ARG A 467 3.20 -3.01 -33.34
C ARG A 467 2.83 -3.64 -32.00
N ALA A 468 3.74 -3.62 -31.02
CA ALA A 468 3.44 -4.13 -29.70
C ALA A 468 2.30 -3.36 -29.02
N TYR A 469 2.16 -2.05 -29.28
CA TYR A 469 1.04 -1.25 -28.75
C TYR A 469 -0.30 -1.74 -29.30
N SER A 470 -0.42 -1.93 -30.61
CA SER A 470 -1.68 -2.35 -31.24
C SER A 470 -2.10 -3.77 -30.85
N ILE A 471 -1.16 -4.63 -30.46
CA ILE A 471 -1.46 -5.98 -29.96
C ILE A 471 -1.99 -5.96 -28.53
N LEU A 472 -1.45 -5.08 -27.68
CA LEU A 472 -1.83 -4.99 -26.28
C LEU A 472 -3.14 -4.23 -26.07
N ASP A 473 -3.31 -3.17 -26.84
CA ASP A 473 -4.47 -2.28 -26.83
C ASP A 473 -5.05 -2.23 -28.24
N PRO A 474 -5.75 -3.30 -28.68
CA PRO A 474 -6.34 -3.30 -30.01
C PRO A 474 -7.32 -2.13 -30.10
N PRO A 475 -7.27 -1.32 -31.18
CA PRO A 475 -8.23 -0.25 -31.35
C PRO A 475 -9.64 -0.84 -31.23
N PRO A 476 -10.57 -0.14 -30.54
CA PRO A 476 -11.93 -0.62 -30.43
C PRO A 476 -12.42 -0.92 -31.84
N GLU A 477 -12.91 -2.15 -32.06
CA GLU A 477 -13.38 -2.60 -33.37
C GLU A 477 -14.26 -1.50 -33.94
N ALA A 478 -13.95 -1.05 -35.16
CA ALA A 478 -14.61 0.05 -35.83
C ALA A 478 -16.08 -0.31 -36.15
N GLY A 479 -16.92 -0.36 -35.12
CA GLY A 479 -18.37 -0.41 -35.21
C GLY A 479 -18.87 0.99 -35.49
N GLY A 480 -19.54 1.16 -36.63
CA GLY A 480 -19.92 2.45 -37.19
C GLY A 480 -20.82 3.35 -36.32
N GLU A 481 -20.80 4.63 -36.71
CA GLU A 481 -21.69 5.75 -36.36
C GLU A 481 -21.27 6.68 -35.19
N GLU A 482 -20.11 7.29 -35.42
CA GLU A 482 -19.71 8.71 -35.34
C GLU A 482 -20.35 9.72 -34.34
N GLU A 483 -21.61 9.63 -33.91
CA GLU A 483 -22.24 10.72 -33.14
C GLU A 483 -22.59 10.38 -31.69
N ARG A 484 -22.79 9.08 -31.38
CA ARG A 484 -22.69 8.58 -30.00
C ARG A 484 -21.23 8.49 -29.54
N SER A 485 -20.31 8.80 -30.45
CA SER A 485 -18.89 8.48 -30.41
C SER A 485 -18.10 9.35 -29.45
N GLN A 486 -18.45 10.60 -29.13
CA GLN A 486 -17.60 11.39 -28.21
C GLN A 486 -17.86 11.10 -26.72
N THR A 487 -19.13 10.97 -26.30
CA THR A 487 -19.47 10.67 -24.89
C THR A 487 -19.28 9.19 -24.57
N ARG A 488 -19.55 8.29 -25.54
CA ARG A 488 -19.11 6.90 -25.43
C ARG A 488 -17.61 6.77 -25.61
N ALA A 489 -16.92 7.54 -26.45
CA ALA A 489 -15.45 7.48 -26.49
C ALA A 489 -14.90 7.90 -25.15
N ARG A 490 -15.34 9.00 -24.53
CA ARG A 490 -14.84 9.38 -23.19
C ARG A 490 -15.14 8.32 -22.13
N ARG A 491 -16.37 7.79 -22.07
CA ARG A 491 -16.72 6.71 -21.13
C ARG A 491 -15.99 5.41 -21.45
N ALA A 492 -15.79 5.08 -22.72
CA ALA A 492 -15.05 3.91 -23.16
C ALA A 492 -13.54 4.10 -23.03
N GLU A 493 -13.00 5.30 -23.14
CA GLU A 493 -11.59 5.61 -22.84
C GLU A 493 -11.37 5.47 -21.35
N GLU A 494 -12.29 5.96 -20.53
CA GLU A 494 -12.21 5.84 -19.08
C GLU A 494 -12.46 4.38 -18.62
N GLU A 495 -13.34 3.66 -19.30
CA GLU A 495 -13.62 2.24 -19.06
C GLU A 495 -12.51 1.34 -19.60
N VAL A 496 -11.92 1.61 -20.77
CA VAL A 496 -10.73 0.96 -21.32
C VAL A 496 -9.53 1.31 -20.47
N ARG A 497 -9.38 2.53 -19.96
CA ARG A 497 -8.36 2.89 -18.96
C ARG A 497 -8.57 2.10 -17.67
N ARG A 498 -9.82 1.93 -17.20
CA ARG A 498 -10.16 1.04 -16.06
C ARG A 498 -9.96 -0.45 -16.36
N ARG A 499 -10.16 -0.89 -17.60
CA ARG A 499 -10.01 -2.29 -18.03
C ARG A 499 -8.54 -2.64 -18.31
N ASN A 500 -7.76 -1.69 -18.79
CA ASN A 500 -6.31 -1.75 -18.98
C ASN A 500 -5.56 -1.63 -17.64
N LEU A 501 -6.22 -1.14 -16.58
CA LEU A 501 -5.77 -1.31 -15.20
C LEU A 501 -5.95 -2.75 -14.67
N ARG A 502 -6.79 -3.60 -15.30
CA ARG A 502 -6.79 -5.06 -15.03
C ARG A 502 -5.68 -5.71 -15.86
N ILE A 503 -4.46 -5.46 -15.44
CA ILE A 503 -3.28 -6.16 -15.91
C ILE A 503 -3.42 -7.62 -15.45
N GLY A 504 -3.39 -8.53 -16.41
CA GLY A 504 -3.52 -9.96 -16.17
C GLY A 504 -2.63 -10.75 -17.11
N ARG A 505 -2.64 -12.06 -16.96
CA ARG A 505 -1.90 -13.02 -17.79
C ARG A 505 -2.21 -12.88 -19.29
N ALA A 506 -3.41 -12.41 -19.66
CA ALA A 506 -3.87 -12.30 -21.04
C ALA A 506 -3.04 -11.34 -21.93
N PRO A 507 -2.78 -10.07 -21.56
CA PRO A 507 -1.85 -9.21 -22.32
C PRO A 507 -0.47 -9.85 -22.56
N PHE A 508 0.07 -10.56 -21.55
CA PHE A 508 1.35 -11.24 -21.67
C PHE A 508 1.29 -12.41 -22.66
N GLU A 509 0.25 -13.25 -22.59
CA GLU A 509 0.03 -14.35 -23.52
C GLU A 509 -0.22 -13.87 -24.96
N ARG A 510 -0.99 -12.79 -25.15
CA ARG A 510 -1.19 -12.16 -26.47
C ARG A 510 0.12 -11.68 -27.08
N PHE A 511 0.96 -11.04 -26.28
CA PHE A 511 2.28 -10.59 -26.73
C PHE A 511 3.17 -11.78 -27.10
N LEU A 512 3.21 -12.84 -26.30
CA LEU A 512 3.96 -14.05 -26.62
C LEU A 512 3.48 -14.72 -27.91
N ALA A 513 2.16 -14.86 -28.09
CA ALA A 513 1.58 -15.43 -29.30
C ALA A 513 1.91 -14.59 -30.54
N ALA A 514 1.94 -13.25 -30.42
CA ALA A 514 2.35 -12.37 -31.50
C ALA A 514 3.84 -12.48 -31.84
N LEU A 515 4.69 -12.66 -30.83
CA LEU A 515 6.11 -12.94 -31.02
C LEU A 515 6.34 -14.27 -31.75
N GLU A 516 5.58 -15.32 -31.39
CA GLU A 516 5.64 -16.64 -32.02
C GLU A 516 5.15 -16.62 -33.47
N ARG A 517 4.14 -15.81 -33.80
CA ARG A 517 3.66 -15.60 -35.18
C ARG A 517 4.60 -14.74 -36.03
N GLY A 518 5.56 -14.05 -35.42
CA GLY A 518 6.44 -13.10 -36.10
C GLY A 518 5.78 -11.74 -36.38
N ASP A 519 4.69 -11.41 -35.69
CA ASP A 519 4.01 -10.11 -35.80
C ASP A 519 4.89 -8.98 -35.22
N ILE A 520 5.72 -9.32 -34.23
CA ILE A 520 6.70 -8.46 -33.54
C ILE A 520 8.12 -8.93 -33.91
N ASP A 521 9.02 -7.99 -34.24
CA ASP A 521 10.42 -8.34 -34.52
C ASP A 521 11.13 -8.81 -33.22
N PRO A 522 11.59 -10.08 -33.14
CA PRO A 522 12.25 -10.59 -31.93
C PRO A 522 13.54 -9.84 -31.58
N ASN A 523 14.20 -9.17 -32.54
CA ASN A 523 15.40 -8.37 -32.26
C ASN A 523 15.10 -7.06 -31.51
N ARG A 524 13.83 -6.63 -31.55
CA ARG A 524 13.30 -5.44 -30.87
C ARG A 524 12.71 -5.74 -29.51
N VAL A 525 12.77 -7.00 -29.08
CA VAL A 525 12.31 -7.43 -27.76
C VAL A 525 13.50 -7.74 -26.87
N ARG A 526 13.40 -7.34 -25.59
CA ARG A 526 14.31 -7.72 -24.52
C ARG A 526 13.54 -8.45 -23.45
N ARG A 527 14.07 -9.60 -23.05
CA ARG A 527 13.48 -10.44 -22.00
C ARG A 527 14.27 -10.25 -20.72
N LEU A 528 13.57 -10.07 -19.61
CA LEU A 528 14.12 -10.14 -18.27
C LEU A 528 13.35 -11.19 -17.50
N VAL A 529 14.06 -12.08 -16.81
CA VAL A 529 13.47 -13.14 -15.99
C VAL A 529 13.94 -12.98 -14.56
N VAL A 530 13.01 -12.74 -13.64
CA VAL A 530 13.26 -12.77 -12.20
C VAL A 530 13.06 -14.21 -11.72
N GLN A 531 14.17 -14.87 -11.38
CA GLN A 531 14.13 -16.23 -10.86
C GLN A 531 13.59 -16.27 -9.43
N ARG A 532 13.21 -17.45 -8.95
CA ARG A 532 12.78 -17.67 -7.54
C ARG A 532 13.78 -17.11 -6.53
N THR A 533 15.08 -17.20 -6.81
CA THR A 533 16.15 -16.63 -5.97
C THR A 533 16.16 -15.09 -5.91
N GLY A 534 15.31 -14.42 -6.68
CA GLY A 534 15.32 -12.97 -6.89
C GLY A 534 16.42 -12.50 -7.87
N LEU A 535 17.15 -13.42 -8.50
CA LEU A 535 18.15 -13.05 -9.51
C LEU A 535 17.45 -12.68 -10.82
N VAL A 536 17.81 -11.52 -11.36
CA VAL A 536 17.35 -11.07 -12.68
C VAL A 536 18.34 -11.56 -13.74
N ARG A 537 17.87 -12.42 -14.63
CA ARG A 537 18.59 -12.90 -15.83
C ARG A 537 18.00 -12.25 -17.08
N GLU A 538 18.84 -12.15 -18.10
CA GLU A 538 18.45 -11.76 -19.46
C GLU A 538 18.15 -13.02 -20.27
#